data_AF-A0A451A340-F1
#
_entry.id   AF-A0A451A340-F1
#
_cell.length_a   1.000
_cell.length_b   1.000
_cell.length_c   1.000
_cell.angle_alpha   90.00
_cell.angle_beta   90.00
_cell.angle_gamma   90.00
#
_symmetry.space_group_name_H-M   'P 1'
#
loop_
_entity.id
_entity.type
_entity.pdbx_description
1 polymer ?
#
loop_
_entity_poly.entity_id
_entity_poly.type
_entity_poly.pdbx_seq_one_letter_code
_entity_poly.pdbx_strand_id
1 'polypeptide(L)' 'MNADFFDAHNRHWQDWEQLFASERWANADHLYGMAAECGLKCLMQAFPPMDGMWANMLPSWGVFGCRR' A
#
# COMPACT_ATOMS: atom_id res chain seq x y z
N MET A 1 -14.77 -1.92 -8.18
CA MET A 1 -13.70 -0.90 -8.21
C MET A 1 -12.40 -1.62 -7.90
N ASN A 2 -11.52 -1.78 -8.89
CA ASN A 2 -10.26 -2.52 -8.75
C ASN A 2 -9.22 -1.55 -8.17
N ALA A 3 -8.65 -1.88 -7.02
CA ALA A 3 -7.67 -1.02 -6.38
C ALA A 3 -6.29 -1.25 -7.04
N ASP A 4 -5.69 -0.20 -7.58
CA ASP A 4 -4.32 -0.25 -8.09
C ASP A 4 -3.34 0.01 -6.94
N PHE A 5 -2.87 -1.08 -6.33
CA PHE A 5 -1.94 -1.02 -5.21
C PHE A 5 -0.57 -0.47 -5.60
N PHE A 6 -0.18 -0.56 -6.88
CA PHE A 6 1.12 -0.08 -7.37
C PHE A 6 1.09 1.43 -7.55
N ASP A 7 0.05 1.96 -8.20
CA ASP A 7 -0.18 3.40 -8.29
C ASP A 7 -0.23 4.04 -6.89
N ALA A 8 -1.00 3.45 -5.98
CA ALA A 8 -1.14 3.98 -4.65
C ALA A 8 0.14 3.88 -3.81
N HIS A 9 0.95 2.82 -3.96
CA HIS A 9 2.29 2.76 -3.37
C HIS A 9 3.14 3.96 -3.81
N ASN A 10 3.20 4.22 -5.12
CA ASN A 10 3.99 5.32 -5.68
C ASN A 10 3.50 6.68 -5.17
N ARG A 11 2.18 6.89 -5.07
CA ARG A 11 1.62 8.14 -4.53
C ARG A 11 1.96 8.33 -3.05
N HIS A 12 1.84 7.29 -2.23
CA HIS A 12 2.20 7.35 -0.81
C HIS A 12 3.70 7.58 -0.62
N TRP A 13 4.55 7.00 -1.46
CA TRP A 13 5.99 7.26 -1.47
C TRP A 13 6.32 8.72 -1.81
N GLN A 14 5.74 9.26 -2.88
CA GLN A 14 5.97 10.65 -3.30
C GLN A 14 5.50 11.66 -2.24
N ASP A 15 4.31 11.43 -1.67
CA ASP A 15 3.77 12.29 -0.62
C ASP A 15 4.61 12.18 0.67
N TRP A 16 5.14 10.99 0.98
CA TRP A 16 6.08 10.79 2.08
C TRP A 16 7.34 11.64 1.91
N GLU A 17 7.97 11.63 0.73
CA GLU A 17 9.19 12.42 0.45
C GLU A 17 8.94 13.92 0.69
N GLN A 18 7.79 14.44 0.26
CA GLN A 18 7.43 15.85 0.45
C GLN A 18 7.24 16.21 1.94
N LEU A 19 6.57 15.33 2.70
CA LEU A 19 6.34 15.53 4.14
C LEU A 19 7.63 15.39 4.95
N PHE A 20 8.50 14.45 4.57
CA PHE A 20 9.80 14.25 5.20
C PHE A 20 10.68 15.49 4.99
N ALA A 21 10.77 16.00 3.75
CA ALA A 21 11.50 17.23 3.44
C ALA A 21 10.93 18.48 4.14
N SER A 22 9.64 18.47 4.46
CA SER A 22 8.96 19.54 5.22
C SER A 22 8.99 19.33 6.74
N GLU A 23 9.82 18.41 7.24
CA GLU A 23 9.97 18.07 8.66
C GLU A 23 8.69 17.59 9.36
N ARG A 24 7.68 17.14 8.60
CA ARG A 24 6.42 16.59 9.14
C ARG A 24 6.54 15.10 9.39
N TRP A 25 7.48 14.70 10.25
CA TRP A 25 7.92 13.31 10.36
C TRP A 25 6.83 12.32 10.74
N ALA A 26 5.89 12.67 11.64
CA ALA A 26 4.81 11.76 12.02
C ALA A 26 3.85 11.45 10.85
N ASN A 27 3.56 12.46 10.03
CA ASN A 27 2.71 12.26 8.85
C ASN A 27 3.47 11.52 7.74
N ALA A 28 4.76 11.80 7.61
CA ALA A 28 5.64 11.06 6.72
C ALA A 28 5.66 9.58 7.13
N ASP A 29 5.97 9.25 8.38
CA ASP A 29 6.01 7.87 8.90
C ASP A 29 4.72 7.10 8.60
N HIS A 30 3.56 7.74 8.79
CA HIS A 30 2.28 7.14 8.44
C HIS A 30 2.19 6.78 6.94
N LEU A 31 2.55 7.71 6.04
CA LEU A 31 2.53 7.44 4.60
C LEU A 31 3.57 6.39 4.17
N TYR A 32 4.70 6.33 4.85
CA TYR A 32 5.69 5.28 4.61
C TYR A 32 5.13 3.89 4.94
N GLY A 33 4.41 3.77 6.06
CA GLY A 33 3.67 2.56 6.42
C GLY A 33 2.63 2.17 5.37
N MET A 34 1.87 3.15 4.87
CA MET A 34 0.88 2.93 3.80
C MET A 34 1.51 2.50 2.47
N ALA A 35 2.68 3.08 2.12
CA ALA A 35 3.43 2.68 0.94
C ALA A 35 3.91 1.22 1.08
N ALA A 36 4.47 0.84 2.24
CA ALA A 36 4.89 -0.54 2.50
C ALA A 36 3.73 -1.53 2.42
N GLU A 37 2.56 -1.19 2.98
CA GLU A 37 1.36 -2.03 2.89
C GLU A 37 0.88 -2.24 1.45
N CYS A 38 0.67 -1.15 0.68
CA CYS A 38 0.22 -1.29 -0.71
C CYS A 38 1.28 -1.99 -1.58
N GLY A 39 2.59 -1.79 -1.33
CA GLY A 39 3.68 -2.52 -2.00
C GLY A 39 3.68 -4.03 -1.69
N LEU A 40 3.42 -4.42 -0.44
CA LEU A 40 3.30 -5.83 -0.07
C LEU A 40 2.09 -6.48 -0.75
N LYS A 41 0.95 -5.77 -0.85
CA LYS A 41 -0.24 -6.26 -1.57
C LYS A 41 0.04 -6.47 -3.06
N CYS A 42 0.81 -5.60 -3.71
CA CYS A 42 1.28 -5.84 -5.09
C CYS A 42 2.05 -7.15 -5.21
N LEU A 43 3.00 -7.40 -4.29
CA LEU A 43 3.76 -8.63 -4.29
C LEU A 43 2.87 -9.85 -4.04
N MET A 44 1.90 -9.77 -3.13
CA MET A 44 0.95 -10.86 -2.89
C MET A 44 0.09 -11.18 -4.12
N GLN A 45 -0.22 -10.18 -4.95
CA GLN A 45 -0.92 -10.38 -6.22
C GLN A 45 -0.02 -10.99 -7.29
N ALA A 46 1.23 -10.57 -7.37
CA ALA A 46 2.21 -11.08 -8.34
C ALA A 46 2.73 -12.49 -7.98
N PHE A 47 2.79 -12.80 -6.69
CA PHE A 47 3.29 -14.05 -6.13
C PHE A 47 2.20 -14.74 -5.30
N PRO A 48 1.16 -15.27 -5.95
CA PRO A 48 0.16 -16.05 -5.26
C PRO A 48 0.84 -17.33 -4.71
N PRO A 49 0.59 -17.67 -3.44
CA PRO A 49 1.10 -18.88 -2.83
C PRO A 49 0.45 -20.13 -3.42
N MET A 50 1.24 -21.20 -3.47
CA MET A 50 0.98 -22.43 -4.24
C MET A 50 -0.31 -23.17 -3.86
N ASP A 51 -0.84 -22.88 -2.68
CA ASP A 51 -1.93 -23.58 -2.01
C ASP A 51 -3.21 -22.73 -1.88
N GLY A 52 -3.27 -21.55 -2.52
CA GLY A 52 -4.52 -20.79 -2.70
C GLY A 52 -5.13 -20.19 -1.43
N MET A 53 -4.49 -20.37 -0.27
CA MET A 53 -4.99 -19.96 1.05
C MET A 53 -5.22 -18.44 1.18
N TRP A 54 -4.60 -17.64 0.30
CA TRP A 54 -4.61 -16.18 0.35
C TRP A 54 -5.70 -15.57 -0.54
N ALA A 55 -6.32 -16.39 -1.41
CA ALA A 55 -7.45 -15.98 -2.23
C ALA A 55 -8.66 -15.53 -1.39
N ASN A 56 -8.80 -16.07 -0.17
CA ASN A 56 -9.87 -15.71 0.78
C ASN A 56 -9.47 -14.56 1.73
N MET A 57 -8.19 -14.16 1.75
CA MET A 57 -7.71 -13.07 2.60
C MET A 57 -7.70 -11.73 1.85
N LEU A 58 -7.34 -11.72 0.56
CA LEU A 58 -7.32 -10.51 -0.27
C LEU A 58 -8.62 -9.65 -0.23
N PRO A 59 -9.84 -10.21 -0.13
CA PRO A 59 -11.07 -9.41 -0.06
C PRO A 59 -11.32 -8.74 1.29
N SER A 60 -10.77 -9.26 2.41
CA SER A 60 -10.99 -8.73 3.75
C SER A 60 -9.98 -7.64 4.15
N TRP A 61 -8.85 -7.55 3.45
CA TRP A 61 -7.88 -6.47 3.57
C TRP A 61 -8.41 -5.27 2.77
N GLY A 62 -9.45 -4.64 3.31
CA GLY A 62 -10.20 -3.59 2.66
C GLY A 62 -9.32 -2.54 1.97
N VAL A 63 -9.89 -1.90 0.94
CA VAL A 63 -9.32 -0.79 0.16
C VAL A 63 -9.06 0.47 1.03
N PHE A 64 -9.14 0.36 2.35
CA PHE A 64 -8.89 1.42 3.31
C PHE A 64 -7.45 1.90 3.15
N GLY A 65 -7.31 3.12 2.60
CA GLY A 65 -6.03 3.81 2.41
C GLY A 65 -5.46 3.78 0.99
N CYS A 66 -5.95 2.91 0.10
CA CYS A 66 -5.49 2.87 -1.31
C CYS A 66 -6.53 3.53 -2.26
N ARG A 67 -7.71 3.95 -1.74
CA ARG A 67 -8.66 4.88 -2.41
C ARG A 67 -8.31 6.33 -2.08
N ARG A 68 -7.88 7.10 -3.07
CA ARG A 68 -8.08 8.56 -3.12
C ARG A 68 -9.21 8.84 -4.11
#